data_AF-A0A699T7I2-F1
#
_entry.id   AF-A0A699T7I2-F1
#
_cell.length_a   1.000
_cell.length_b   1.000
_cell.length_c   1.000
_cell.angle_alpha   90.00
_cell.angle_beta   90.00
_cell.angle_gamma   90.00
#
_symmetry.space_group_name_H-M   'P 1'
#
loop_
_entity.id
_entity.type
_entity.pdbx_description
1 polymer ?
#
loop_
_entity_poly.entity_id
_entity_poly.type
_entity_poly.pdbx_seq_one_letter_code
_entity_poly.pdbx_strand_id
1 'polypeptide(L)'
;EAIVVPPIKANNFELKQTLINLVQSNQFTGRQDPHNHLRFFNKVTSTFRHPKVPNTTVKLLLFPFSLEGEAKIWLDKELPRSILTWEDLIAAALEDKLDIRMNRFEKSLNDMKNSLVTPTAPLKAVTE
;
A
#
# COMPACT_ATOMS: atom_id res chain seq x y z
N GLU A 1 -0.24 -8.12 -15.50
CA GLU A 1 -0.35 -7.51 -14.17
C GLU A 1 0.02 -6.04 -14.25
N ALA A 2 -0.70 -5.18 -13.54
CA ALA A 2 -0.46 -3.73 -13.47
C ALA A 2 0.78 -3.39 -12.62
N ILE A 3 0.98 -4.12 -11.52
CA ILE A 3 2.14 -3.96 -10.63
C ILE A 3 3.32 -4.74 -11.21
N VAL A 4 4.45 -4.05 -11.38
CA VAL A 4 5.72 -4.70 -11.67
C VAL A 4 6.38 -5.08 -10.35
N VAL A 5 6.76 -6.35 -10.21
CA VAL A 5 7.56 -6.82 -9.07
C VAL A 5 8.87 -6.04 -9.04
N PRO A 6 9.14 -5.21 -8.01
CA PRO A 6 10.37 -4.44 -7.95
C PRO A 6 11.59 -5.36 -7.84
N PRO A 7 12.79 -4.97 -8.32
CA PRO A 7 13.98 -5.78 -8.18
C PRO A 7 14.31 -6.05 -6.71
N ILE A 8 14.27 -7.33 -6.30
CA ILE A 8 14.55 -7.75 -4.93
C ILE A 8 15.98 -8.26 -4.83
N LYS A 9 16.85 -7.51 -4.15
CA LYS A 9 18.28 -7.86 -3.97
C LYS A 9 18.54 -9.01 -2.97
N ALA A 10 17.49 -9.68 -2.53
CA ALA A 10 17.55 -10.75 -1.55
C ALA A 10 17.20 -12.08 -2.23
N ASN A 11 18.19 -12.96 -2.36
CA ASN A 11 18.06 -14.23 -3.09
C ASN A 11 17.02 -15.20 -2.49
N ASN A 12 16.60 -14.98 -1.24
CA ASN A 12 15.67 -15.86 -0.50
C ASN A 12 14.42 -15.10 -0.03
N PHE A 13 14.08 -13.99 -0.68
CA PHE A 13 12.87 -13.27 -0.32
C PHE A 13 11.64 -14.03 -0.82
N GLU A 14 10.75 -14.35 0.10
CA GLU A 14 9.43 -14.89 -0.19
C GLU A 14 8.39 -14.17 0.67
N LEU A 15 7.21 -13.98 0.09
CA LEU A 15 6.08 -13.44 0.82
C LEU A 15 5.51 -14.52 1.72
N LYS A 16 5.54 -14.31 3.04
CA LYS A 16 5.06 -15.31 3.99
C LYS A 16 3.54 -15.48 3.87
N GLN A 17 3.07 -16.73 3.77
CA GLN A 17 1.64 -17.06 3.71
C GLN A 17 0.84 -16.45 4.88
N THR A 18 1.42 -16.41 6.08
CA THR A 18 0.78 -15.78 7.25
C THR A 18 0.45 -14.31 7.02
N LEU A 19 1.29 -13.56 6.30
CA LEU A 19 1.01 -12.16 5.97
C LEU A 19 -0.11 -12.04 4.94
N ILE A 20 -0.10 -12.93 3.94
CA ILE A 20 -1.15 -13.01 2.91
C ILE A 20 -2.50 -13.27 3.59
N ASN A 21 -2.58 -14.29 4.45
CA ASN A 21 -3.80 -14.62 5.18
C ASN A 21 -4.28 -13.47 6.07
N LEU A 22 -3.34 -12.74 6.70
CA LEU A 22 -3.69 -11.63 7.57
C LEU A 22 -4.26 -10.44 6.79
N VAL A 23 -3.69 -10.08 5.63
CA VAL A 23 -4.29 -9.03 4.78
C VAL A 23 -5.60 -9.49 4.14
N GLN A 24 -5.73 -10.78 3.82
CA GLN A 24 -6.98 -11.36 3.31
C GLN A 24 -8.11 -11.37 4.35
N SER A 25 -7.79 -11.43 5.65
CA SER A 25 -8.81 -11.35 6.70
C SER A 25 -9.53 -10.00 6.81
N ASN A 26 -9.04 -8.97 6.09
CA ASN A 26 -9.61 -7.62 6.07
C ASN A 26 -9.56 -7.02 4.66
N GLN A 27 -10.04 -7.78 3.67
CA GLN A 27 -10.07 -7.33 2.27
C GLN A 27 -10.95 -6.09 2.08
N PHE A 28 -10.52 -5.23 1.18
CA PHE A 28 -11.23 -4.02 0.79
C PHE A 28 -12.03 -4.27 -0.49
N THR A 29 -13.34 -4.04 -0.42
CA THR A 29 -14.25 -4.23 -1.56
C THR A 29 -14.59 -2.95 -2.29
N GLY A 30 -14.15 -1.78 -1.78
CA GLY A 30 -14.59 -0.46 -2.26
C GLY A 30 -15.68 0.18 -1.38
N ARG A 31 -16.35 -0.61 -0.53
CA ARG A 31 -17.53 -0.16 0.24
C ARG A 31 -17.22 0.21 1.69
N GLN A 32 -16.13 -0.30 2.26
CA GLN A 32 -15.73 -0.02 3.63
C GLN A 32 -15.12 1.37 3.77
N ASP A 33 -14.84 1.80 5.00
CA ASP A 33 -13.98 2.96 5.26
C ASP A 33 -12.52 2.64 4.88
N PRO A 34 -11.99 3.32 3.87
CA PRO A 34 -10.62 3.15 3.41
C PRO A 34 -9.55 3.55 4.41
N HIS A 35 -9.82 4.53 5.29
CA HIS A 35 -8.87 4.91 6.33
C HIS A 35 -8.60 3.73 7.25
N ASN A 36 -9.66 2.99 7.60
CA ASN A 36 -9.56 1.80 8.45
C ASN A 36 -8.85 0.66 7.74
N HIS A 37 -9.15 0.42 6.47
CA HIS A 37 -8.46 -0.59 5.67
C HIS A 37 -6.95 -0.31 5.59
N LEU A 38 -6.56 0.92 5.21
CA LEU A 38 -5.15 1.29 5.13
C LEU A 38 -4.46 1.25 6.49
N ARG A 39 -5.13 1.71 7.56
CA ARG A 39 -4.57 1.63 8.92
C ARG A 39 -4.27 0.18 9.30
N PHE A 40 -5.19 -0.74 9.02
CA PHE A 40 -4.98 -2.17 9.24
C PHE A 40 -3.83 -2.70 8.37
N PHE A 41 -3.86 -2.44 7.06
CA PHE A 41 -2.86 -2.90 6.11
C PHE A 41 -1.45 -2.48 6.51
N ASN A 42 -1.27 -1.19 6.87
CA ASN A 42 0.01 -0.68 7.33
C ASN A 42 0.46 -1.28 8.65
N LYS A 43 -0.47 -1.52 9.58
CA LYS A 43 -0.16 -2.21 10.83
C LYS A 43 0.41 -3.60 10.51
N VAL A 44 -0.22 -4.36 9.63
CA VAL A 44 0.25 -5.67 9.18
C VAL A 44 1.63 -5.58 8.53
N THR A 45 1.79 -4.73 7.52
CA THR A 45 3.04 -4.65 6.74
C THR A 45 4.20 -4.13 7.58
N SER A 46 3.96 -3.30 8.59
CA SER A 46 4.99 -2.80 9.50
C SER A 46 5.61 -3.88 10.40
N THR A 47 4.90 -5.00 10.61
CA THR A 47 5.44 -6.12 11.40
C THR A 47 6.49 -6.92 10.64
N PHE A 48 6.47 -6.85 9.30
CA PHE A 48 7.45 -7.52 8.47
C PHE A 48 8.72 -6.69 8.33
N ARG A 49 9.85 -7.26 8.76
CA ARG A 49 11.19 -6.65 8.65
C ARG A 49 12.11 -7.57 7.88
N HIS A 50 12.69 -7.06 6.79
CA HIS A 50 13.69 -7.78 6.02
C HIS A 50 14.84 -6.82 5.64
N PRO A 51 16.10 -7.08 6.02
CA PRO A 51 17.19 -6.09 5.89
C PRO A 51 17.45 -5.57 4.46
N LYS A 52 17.15 -6.40 3.46
CA LYS A 52 17.39 -6.10 2.03
C LYS A 52 16.13 -5.82 1.22
N VAL A 53 14.95 -5.78 1.86
CA VAL A 53 13.68 -5.52 1.17
C VAL A 53 12.98 -4.34 1.82
N PRO A 54 12.84 -3.19 1.10
CA PRO A 54 12.10 -2.05 1.59
C PRO A 54 10.66 -2.40 1.94
N ASN A 55 10.10 -1.76 2.97
CA ASN A 55 8.71 -1.99 3.37
C ASN A 55 7.71 -1.61 2.26
N THR A 56 8.03 -0.60 1.44
CA THR A 56 7.24 -0.21 0.27
C THR A 56 7.16 -1.33 -0.77
N THR A 57 8.23 -2.09 -1.00
CA THR A 57 8.20 -3.29 -1.85
C THR A 57 7.26 -4.36 -1.29
N VAL A 58 7.29 -4.57 0.03
CA VAL A 58 6.39 -5.53 0.70
C VAL A 58 4.94 -5.09 0.60
N LYS A 59 4.66 -3.78 0.77
CA LYS A 59 3.32 -3.21 0.58
C LYS A 59 2.81 -3.42 -0.84
N LEU A 60 3.64 -3.13 -1.85
CA LEU A 60 3.26 -3.35 -3.26
C LEU A 60 2.88 -4.80 -3.55
N LEU A 61 3.66 -5.75 -3.05
CA LEU A 61 3.40 -7.18 -3.27
C LEU A 61 2.19 -7.69 -2.48
N LEU A 62 1.90 -7.13 -1.30
CA LEU A 62 0.76 -7.55 -0.47
C LEU A 62 -0.56 -6.89 -0.87
N PHE A 63 -0.53 -5.71 -1.48
CA PHE A 63 -1.73 -4.92 -1.76
C PHE A 63 -2.77 -5.66 -2.62
N PRO A 64 -2.41 -6.42 -3.68
CA PRO A 64 -3.40 -7.19 -4.45
C PRO A 64 -4.17 -8.21 -3.61
N PHE A 65 -3.55 -8.78 -2.58
CA PHE A 65 -4.17 -9.73 -1.67
C PHE A 65 -5.11 -9.06 -0.66
N SER A 66 -4.99 -7.74 -0.48
CA SER A 66 -5.86 -6.97 0.40
C SER A 66 -7.10 -6.43 -0.32
N LEU A 67 -7.29 -6.71 -1.61
CA LEU A 67 -8.45 -6.26 -2.39
C LEU A 67 -9.41 -7.41 -2.70
N GLU A 68 -10.69 -7.08 -2.83
CA GLU A 68 -11.77 -7.95 -3.27
C GLU A 68 -12.81 -7.15 -4.07
N GLY A 69 -13.70 -7.82 -4.80
CA GLY A 69 -14.84 -7.17 -5.46
C GLY A 69 -14.44 -6.05 -6.43
N GLU A 70 -15.13 -4.92 -6.35
CA GLU A 70 -14.94 -3.76 -7.24
C GLU A 70 -13.51 -3.20 -7.17
N ALA A 71 -12.90 -3.20 -5.98
CA ALA A 71 -11.52 -2.73 -5.81
C ALA A 71 -10.49 -3.66 -6.48
N LYS A 72 -10.74 -4.98 -6.48
CA LYS A 72 -9.87 -5.92 -7.20
C LYS A 72 -10.02 -5.77 -8.72
N ILE A 73 -11.26 -5.64 -9.19
CA ILE A 73 -11.57 -5.41 -10.62
C ILE A 73 -10.89 -4.14 -11.13
N TRP A 74 -10.84 -3.08 -10.32
CA TRP A 74 -10.09 -1.87 -10.65
C TRP A 74 -8.61 -2.17 -10.91
N LEU A 75 -7.93 -2.85 -9.98
CA LEU A 75 -6.51 -3.16 -10.14
C LEU A 75 -6.24 -4.07 -11.35
N ASP A 76 -7.17 -4.97 -11.68
CA ASP A 76 -7.07 -5.86 -12.84
C ASP A 76 -7.25 -5.13 -14.18
N LYS A 77 -7.93 -3.98 -14.20
CA LYS A 77 -8.15 -3.13 -15.38
C LYS A 77 -7.05 -2.10 -15.62
N GLU A 78 -6.27 -1.81 -14.59
CA GLU A 78 -5.17 -0.85 -14.64
C GLU A 78 -4.15 -1.24 -15.72
N LEU A 79 -3.50 -0.23 -16.32
CA LEU A 79 -2.62 -0.45 -17.46
C LEU A 79 -1.48 -1.41 -17.05
N PRO A 80 -1.17 -2.44 -17.86
CA PRO A 80 -0.10 -3.35 -17.53
C PRO A 80 1.22 -2.62 -17.32
N ARG A 81 1.92 -2.95 -16.22
CA ARG A 81 3.23 -2.39 -15.86
C ARG A 81 3.25 -0.87 -15.60
N SER A 82 2.13 -0.25 -15.25
CA SER A 82 2.08 1.18 -14.88
C SER A 82 2.53 1.45 -13.44
N ILE A 83 2.45 0.46 -12.55
CA ILE A 83 2.75 0.63 -11.13
C ILE A 83 4.12 0.03 -10.79
N LEU A 84 5.13 0.88 -10.61
CA LEU A 84 6.50 0.48 -10.25
C LEU A 84 6.81 0.73 -8.76
N THR A 85 6.17 1.75 -8.20
CA THR A 85 6.39 2.23 -6.83
C THR A 85 5.07 2.29 -6.05
N TRP A 86 5.18 2.37 -4.72
CA TRP A 86 4.01 2.56 -3.86
C TRP A 86 3.31 3.90 -4.17
N GLU A 87 4.11 4.90 -4.56
CA GLU A 87 3.64 6.22 -4.96
C GLU A 87 2.85 6.15 -6.26
N ASP A 88 3.29 5.36 -7.24
CA ASP A 88 2.57 5.10 -8.51
C ASP A 88 1.25 4.39 -8.25
N LEU A 89 1.23 3.40 -7.34
CA LEU A 89 0.00 2.71 -6.96
C LEU A 89 -1.02 3.69 -6.40
N ILE A 90 -0.55 4.59 -5.53
CA ILE A 90 -1.42 5.63 -4.99
C ILE A 90 -1.87 6.54 -6.12
N ALA A 91 -0.97 7.03 -6.96
CA ALA A 91 -1.30 7.92 -8.07
C ALA A 91 -2.32 7.30 -9.03
N ALA A 92 -2.17 6.04 -9.42
CA ALA A 92 -3.14 5.30 -10.23
C ALA A 92 -4.52 5.23 -9.54
N ALA A 93 -4.54 4.98 -8.22
CA ALA A 93 -5.78 5.02 -7.44
C ALA A 93 -6.39 6.44 -7.32
N LEU A 94 -5.58 7.49 -7.50
CA LEU A 94 -6.06 8.88 -7.60
C LEU A 94 -6.52 9.25 -9.03
N GLU A 95 -5.91 8.69 -10.07
CA GLU A 95 -6.17 9.06 -11.46
C GLU A 95 -7.41 8.37 -12.05
N ASP A 96 -7.71 7.13 -11.63
CA ASP A 96 -8.93 6.38 -12.04
C ASP A 96 -10.25 7.07 -11.60
N LYS A 97 -10.15 8.16 -10.82
CA LYS A 97 -11.26 9.01 -10.36
C LYS A 97 -12.06 9.70 -11.47
N LEU A 98 -11.62 9.69 -12.73
CA LEU A 98 -12.37 10.34 -13.80
C LEU A 98 -13.55 9.50 -14.33
N ASP A 99 -13.65 8.20 -13.99
CA ASP A 99 -14.78 7.38 -14.46
C ASP A 99 -15.48 6.53 -13.37
N ILE A 100 -14.87 6.23 -12.21
CA ILE A 100 -15.48 5.33 -11.21
C ILE A 100 -15.36 5.82 -9.76
N ARG A 101 -16.49 5.82 -9.04
CA ARG A 101 -16.70 6.27 -7.66
C ARG A 101 -15.80 5.56 -6.62
N MET A 102 -14.61 6.10 -6.33
CA MET A 102 -13.81 5.71 -5.14
C MET A 102 -13.24 6.92 -4.36
N ASN A 103 -13.98 8.04 -4.29
CA ASN A 103 -13.53 9.28 -3.65
C ASN A 103 -13.17 9.15 -2.16
N ARG A 104 -13.65 8.13 -1.46
CA ARG A 104 -13.33 7.90 -0.04
C ARG A 104 -11.95 7.26 0.14
N PHE A 105 -11.50 6.40 -0.80
CA PHE A 105 -10.26 5.62 -0.63
C PHE A 105 -9.03 6.45 -0.89
N GLU A 106 -9.17 7.29 -1.89
CA GLU A 106 -8.21 8.28 -2.26
C GLU A 106 -7.88 9.26 -1.13
N LYS A 107 -8.89 9.88 -0.48
CA LYS A 107 -8.66 10.78 0.66
C LYS A 107 -7.80 10.10 1.73
N SER A 108 -8.03 8.81 1.97
CA SER A 108 -7.27 8.04 2.94
C SER A 108 -5.84 7.75 2.53
N LEU A 109 -5.57 7.48 1.24
CA LEU A 109 -4.21 7.36 0.73
C LEU A 109 -3.44 8.68 0.83
N ASN A 110 -4.10 9.80 0.53
CA ASN A 110 -3.50 11.13 0.58
C ASN A 110 -3.22 11.59 2.02
N ASP A 111 -4.18 11.45 2.93
CA ASP A 111 -4.01 11.76 4.35
C ASP A 111 -2.86 10.93 4.94
N MET A 112 -2.72 9.67 4.49
CA MET A 112 -1.63 8.81 4.89
C MET A 112 -0.28 9.22 4.30
N LYS A 113 -0.19 9.52 3.00
CA LYS A 113 1.03 10.08 2.38
C LYS A 113 1.51 11.29 3.18
N ASN A 114 0.60 12.19 3.52
CA ASN A 114 0.90 13.40 4.29
C ASN A 114 1.35 13.09 5.73
N SER A 115 0.81 12.05 6.37
CA SER A 115 1.23 11.64 7.73
C SER A 115 2.67 11.12 7.79
N LEU A 116 3.15 10.47 6.73
CA LEU A 116 4.51 9.93 6.64
C LEU A 116 5.57 11.01 6.34
N VAL A 117 5.15 12.19 5.87
CA VAL A 117 6.03 13.32 5.52
C VAL A 117 6.17 14.33 6.66
N THR A 118 5.77 13.99 7.89
CA THR A 118 6.08 14.85 9.04
C THR A 118 7.60 15.00 9.18
N PRO A 119 8.16 16.22 9.06
CA PRO A 119 9.51 16.44 9.52
C PRO A 119 9.45 16.24 11.02
N THR A 120 10.03 15.14 11.51
CA THR A 120 10.36 15.06 12.93
C THR A 120 11.33 16.21 13.16
N ALA A 121 10.83 17.28 13.79
CA ALA A 121 11.65 18.41 14.19
C ALA A 121 12.90 17.87 14.91
N PRO A 122 14.10 18.38 14.63
CA PRO A 122 15.27 17.97 15.39
C PRO A 122 14.96 18.29 16.85
N LEU A 123 15.02 17.28 17.71
CA LEU A 123 15.11 17.47 19.15
C LEU A 123 16.31 18.39 19.37
N LYS A 124 16.06 19.69 19.59
CA LYS A 124 17.11 20.57 20.10
C LYS A 124 17.55 19.95 21.41
N ALA A 125 18.80 19.52 21.44
CA ALA A 125 19.47 19.08 22.65
C ALA A 125 19.23 20.14 23.73
N VAL A 126 18.66 19.72 24.86
CA VAL A 126 18.81 20.43 26.11
C VAL A 126 20.30 20.38 26.43
N THR A 127 20.98 21.50 26.22
CA THR A 127 22.26 21.79 26.88
C THR A 127 21.94 22.63 28.10
N GLU A 128 22.35 22.09 29.26
CA GLU A 128 22.43 22.59 30.64
C GLU A 128 21.87 23.99 30.97
#